data_AF-A0A9E2CFM5-F1
#
_entry.id   AF-A0A9E2CFM5-F1
#
_cell.length_a   1.000
_cell.length_b   1.000
_cell.length_c   1.000
_cell.angle_alpha   90.00
_cell.angle_beta   90.00
_cell.angle_gamma   90.00
#
_symmetry.space_group_name_H-M   'P 1'
#
loop_
_entity.id
_entity.type
_entity.pdbx_description
1 polymer ?
#
loop_
_entity_poly.entity_id
_entity_poly.type
_entity_poly.pdbx_seq_one_letter_code
_entity_poly.pdbx_strand_id
1 'polypeptide(L)'
;MENNPNTRNVFQPTWIVAIAVLVLVVIFGYRFFSSPSNSPPVAAGPVELGPGPVRSSAEGQQPQDRVLASVESERQALAKARLLKLSQAGDEIRELILDLENEVSTWTTEVEPLLTNESGKLLAADELTLQAFHRIYSEGKRASPKTPERLRTLLQNYIAPIQQALADPSRSYSPSEELEAQLGDLRNSVESAVQSYEKPRRQIQSMVSSAIKNGTEPASQTLGRAVDSLAERHALEQAQAVAAAVEAERKLADRNLVELEAENARKQAERELAQKKLEDELRAKEAEREQARMKAEAESKAAQAKIDELKKRAADPSVQYEYRPFLQKGRFAFHTIYTVNNNPPPRYDLPQPASVKRLRELGALNNALVFWKTGAAHKSGGNRDKYGYYGQGFGNDRPTWTGFPTTEEEMKHVEELYAEFMHLAPIWVEMGVLKP
;
A
#
# COMPACT_ATOMS: atom_id res chain seq x y z
N MET A 1 -3.71 55.73 -27.33
CA MET A 1 -3.25 55.30 -25.99
C MET A 1 -4.21 54.20 -25.54
N GLU A 2 -4.20 53.01 -26.15
CA GLU A 2 -3.19 51.93 -26.03
C GLU A 2 -3.01 51.43 -24.59
N ASN A 3 -3.50 50.21 -24.33
CA ASN A 3 -2.93 49.14 -23.49
C ASN A 3 -3.93 47.97 -23.45
N ASN A 4 -3.85 47.02 -24.38
CA ASN A 4 -3.03 45.79 -24.39
C ASN A 4 -3.61 44.66 -23.50
N PRO A 5 -4.24 43.61 -24.08
CA PRO A 5 -4.73 42.47 -23.34
C PRO A 5 -3.69 41.35 -23.19
N ASN A 6 -3.60 40.87 -21.96
CA ASN A 6 -2.96 39.64 -21.47
C ASN A 6 -2.67 38.55 -22.51
N THR A 7 -1.38 38.35 -22.78
CA THR A 7 -0.77 37.14 -23.33
C THR A 7 -0.95 35.97 -22.36
N ARG A 8 -1.86 35.05 -22.68
CA ARG A 8 -1.87 33.69 -22.10
C ARG A 8 -0.75 32.87 -22.73
N ASN A 9 0.27 32.57 -21.95
CA ASN A 9 1.32 31.62 -22.30
C ASN A 9 0.72 30.23 -22.49
N VAL A 10 0.65 29.78 -23.75
CA VAL A 10 0.40 28.39 -24.12
C VAL A 10 1.70 27.63 -23.92
N PHE A 11 1.80 26.91 -22.80
CA PHE A 11 2.89 25.95 -22.55
C PHE A 11 2.74 24.78 -23.54
N GLN A 12 3.57 24.74 -24.59
CA GLN A 12 3.64 23.59 -25.48
C GLN A 12 4.50 22.48 -24.86
N PRO A 13 4.03 21.21 -24.81
CA PRO A 13 4.77 20.10 -24.23
C PRO A 13 5.74 19.49 -25.27
N THR A 14 6.68 20.28 -25.79
CA THR A 14 7.67 19.78 -26.76
C THR A 14 8.79 18.97 -26.11
N TRP A 15 8.98 19.09 -24.79
CA TRP A 15 10.07 18.43 -24.06
C TRP A 15 9.81 16.95 -23.74
N ILE A 16 8.55 16.52 -23.65
CA ILE A 16 8.21 15.12 -23.32
C ILE A 16 8.47 14.18 -24.52
N VAL A 17 8.26 14.66 -25.75
CA VAL A 17 8.56 13.89 -26.98
C VAL A 17 10.07 13.77 -27.20
N ALA A 18 10.85 14.80 -26.85
CA ALA A 18 12.31 14.77 -26.96
C ALA A 18 12.96 13.73 -26.03
N ILE A 19 12.42 13.52 -24.82
CA ILE A 19 12.94 12.53 -23.87
C ILE A 19 12.63 11.10 -24.32
N ALA A 20 11.44 10.85 -24.91
CA ALA A 20 11.07 9.52 -25.40
C ALA A 20 11.93 9.06 -26.60
N VAL A 21 12.33 9.98 -27.49
CA VAL A 21 13.21 9.68 -28.63
C VAL A 21 14.65 9.40 -28.18
N LEU A 22 15.14 10.10 -27.15
CA LEU A 22 16.51 9.93 -26.67
C LEU A 22 16.73 8.58 -25.96
N VAL A 23 15.71 8.05 -25.28
CA VAL A 23 15.75 6.72 -24.66
C VAL A 23 15.77 5.60 -25.71
N LEU A 24 15.09 5.77 -26.84
CA LEU A 24 15.08 4.78 -27.94
C LEU A 24 16.41 4.70 -28.69
N VAL A 25 17.12 5.82 -28.87
CA VAL A 25 18.44 5.86 -29.55
C VAL A 25 19.54 5.22 -28.71
N VAL A 26 19.50 5.36 -27.38
CA VAL A 26 20.48 4.74 -26.47
C VAL A 26 20.30 3.21 -26.39
N ILE A 27 19.07 2.71 -26.49
CA ILE A 27 18.79 1.27 -26.47
C ILE A 27 19.22 0.59 -27.79
N PHE A 28 19.08 1.26 -28.93
CA PHE A 28 19.49 0.70 -30.23
C PHE A 28 21.00 0.83 -30.50
N GLY A 29 21.67 1.86 -30.00
CA GLY A 29 23.11 2.07 -30.19
C GLY A 29 23.99 1.03 -29.48
N TYR A 30 23.52 0.42 -28.39
CA TYR A 30 24.32 -0.52 -27.59
C TYR A 30 24.32 -1.97 -28.13
N ARG A 31 23.46 -2.30 -29.10
CA ARG A 31 23.34 -3.66 -29.66
C ARG A 31 24.17 -3.90 -30.92
N PHE A 32 24.83 -2.88 -31.47
CA PHE A 32 25.56 -2.97 -32.75
C PHE A 32 27.09 -3.06 -32.63
N PHE A 33 27.65 -2.92 -31.41
CA PHE A 33 29.10 -3.02 -31.15
C PHE A 33 29.41 -4.16 -30.16
N SER A 34 29.22 -5.42 -30.57
CA SER A 34 29.76 -6.58 -29.86
C SER A 34 29.77 -7.81 -30.76
N SER A 35 30.83 -7.97 -31.58
CA SER A 35 31.17 -9.27 -32.18
C SER A 35 32.55 -9.71 -31.71
N PRO A 36 32.69 -10.91 -31.13
CA PRO A 36 33.97 -11.45 -30.66
C PRO A 36 34.78 -12.04 -31.82
N SER A 37 36.08 -11.74 -31.84
CA SER A 37 37.05 -12.34 -32.77
C SER A 37 37.36 -13.79 -32.36
N ASN A 38 36.81 -14.77 -33.08
CA ASN A 38 37.21 -16.16 -32.99
C ASN A 38 38.30 -16.46 -34.05
N SER A 39 39.56 -16.51 -33.62
CA SER A 39 40.64 -17.13 -34.40
C SER A 39 40.67 -18.64 -34.11
N PRO A 40 40.76 -19.53 -35.11
CA PRO A 40 40.98 -20.95 -34.84
C PRO A 40 42.46 -21.23 -34.51
N PRO A 41 42.76 -22.21 -33.64
CA PRO A 41 44.12 -22.63 -33.36
C PRO A 41 44.63 -23.56 -34.47
N VAL A 42 45.84 -23.28 -34.96
CA VAL A 42 46.57 -24.17 -35.87
C VAL A 42 47.13 -25.34 -35.06
N ALA A 43 46.56 -26.53 -35.25
CA ALA A 43 47.08 -27.77 -34.69
C ALA A 43 48.23 -28.30 -35.56
N ALA A 44 49.40 -28.39 -34.95
CA ALA A 44 50.60 -29.00 -35.52
C ALA A 44 50.45 -30.53 -35.59
N GLY A 45 50.77 -31.12 -36.74
CA GLY A 45 51.03 -32.56 -36.90
C GLY A 45 52.54 -32.81 -37.00
N PRO A 46 53.06 -33.93 -36.46
CA PRO A 46 54.49 -34.24 -36.46
C PRO A 46 54.93 -34.86 -37.79
N VAL A 47 56.09 -34.42 -38.29
CA VAL A 47 56.78 -35.02 -39.43
C VAL A 47 57.80 -36.02 -38.91
N GLU A 48 57.71 -37.26 -39.40
CA GLU A 48 58.58 -38.39 -39.10
C GLU A 48 59.88 -38.28 -39.92
N LEU A 49 61.02 -38.43 -39.23
CA LEU A 49 62.38 -38.34 -39.76
C LEU A 49 62.85 -39.67 -40.36
N GLY A 50 63.47 -39.63 -41.53
CA GLY A 50 64.29 -40.71 -42.08
C GLY A 50 65.27 -40.21 -43.15
N PRO A 51 66.53 -40.71 -43.23
CA PRO A 51 67.68 -39.90 -43.62
C PRO A 51 68.24 -40.21 -45.02
N GLY A 52 68.86 -39.21 -45.66
CA GLY A 52 69.62 -39.36 -46.90
C GLY A 52 70.85 -38.43 -46.92
N PRO A 53 72.06 -38.92 -47.27
CA PRO A 53 73.31 -38.23 -46.96
C PRO A 53 73.82 -37.30 -48.08
N VAL A 54 74.28 -36.14 -47.62
CA VAL A 54 75.47 -35.34 -48.04
C VAL A 54 75.97 -35.45 -49.48
N ARG A 55 75.93 -34.32 -50.22
CA ARG A 55 77.13 -33.74 -50.87
C ARG A 55 76.94 -32.32 -51.47
N SER A 56 77.87 -31.45 -51.07
CA SER A 56 78.58 -30.41 -51.82
C SER A 56 77.85 -29.12 -52.27
N SER A 57 78.14 -28.07 -51.49
CA SER A 57 78.29 -26.64 -51.79
C SER A 57 78.21 -26.16 -53.25
N ALA A 58 77.25 -25.27 -53.54
CA ALA A 58 77.43 -23.98 -54.23
C ALA A 58 76.08 -23.24 -54.34
N GLU A 59 76.12 -21.91 -54.34
CA GLU A 59 75.02 -20.97 -54.67
C GLU A 59 73.95 -20.70 -53.59
N GLY A 60 74.33 -19.82 -52.66
CA GLY A 60 73.41 -19.11 -51.78
C GLY A 60 72.63 -18.01 -52.50
N GLN A 61 71.38 -18.30 -52.81
CA GLN A 61 70.25 -17.36 -52.73
C GLN A 61 69.12 -18.16 -52.09
N GLN A 62 68.69 -17.74 -50.91
CA GLN A 62 67.94 -18.56 -49.97
C GLN A 62 66.58 -18.98 -50.55
N PRO A 63 66.15 -20.26 -50.39
CA PRO A 63 64.80 -20.69 -50.78
C PRO A 63 63.68 -19.89 -50.10
N GLN A 64 63.97 -19.13 -49.03
CA GLN A 64 63.04 -18.23 -48.37
C GLN A 64 62.66 -17.00 -49.22
N ASP A 65 63.59 -16.44 -50.01
CA ASP A 65 63.33 -15.23 -50.82
C ASP A 65 62.36 -15.50 -51.97
N ARG A 66 62.42 -16.70 -52.57
CA ARG A 66 61.48 -17.11 -53.63
C ARG A 66 60.05 -17.31 -53.12
N VAL A 67 59.90 -17.83 -51.90
CA VAL A 67 58.58 -18.01 -51.26
C VAL A 67 57.97 -16.66 -50.88
N LEU A 68 58.77 -15.71 -50.39
CA LEU A 68 58.29 -14.35 -50.09
C LEU A 68 57.84 -13.61 -51.35
N ALA A 69 58.61 -13.68 -52.44
CA ALA A 69 58.22 -13.08 -53.72
C ALA A 69 56.94 -13.70 -54.31
N SER A 70 56.76 -15.03 -54.20
CA SER A 70 55.51 -15.67 -54.66
C SER A 70 54.31 -15.24 -53.83
N VAL A 71 54.44 -15.18 -52.50
CA VAL A 71 53.37 -14.72 -51.60
C VAL A 71 53.02 -13.25 -51.84
N GLU A 72 53.99 -12.40 -52.13
CA GLU A 72 53.76 -10.99 -52.47
C GLU A 72 53.02 -10.85 -53.81
N SER A 73 53.44 -11.58 -54.84
CA SER A 73 52.75 -11.59 -56.14
C SER A 73 51.31 -12.10 -56.05
N GLU A 74 51.05 -13.14 -55.24
CA GLU A 74 49.71 -13.66 -55.00
C GLU A 74 48.84 -12.63 -54.26
N ARG A 75 49.38 -11.97 -53.23
CA ARG A 75 48.69 -10.89 -52.52
C ARG A 75 48.38 -9.70 -53.42
N GLN A 76 49.30 -9.31 -54.30
CA GLN A 76 49.08 -8.25 -55.28
C GLN A 76 47.99 -8.63 -56.30
N ALA A 77 47.98 -9.87 -56.78
CA ALA A 77 46.95 -10.37 -57.68
C ALA A 77 45.57 -10.37 -57.03
N LEU A 78 45.47 -10.82 -55.77
CA LEU A 78 44.22 -10.80 -54.99
C LEU A 78 43.74 -9.36 -54.71
N ALA A 79 44.65 -8.44 -54.35
CA ALA A 79 44.32 -7.04 -54.14
C ALA A 79 43.77 -6.40 -55.43
N LYS A 80 44.42 -6.66 -56.57
CA LYS A 80 43.93 -6.18 -57.88
C LYS A 80 42.57 -6.75 -58.25
N ALA A 81 42.34 -8.05 -58.02
CA ALA A 81 41.04 -8.66 -58.25
C ALA A 81 39.93 -8.03 -57.40
N ARG A 82 40.22 -7.73 -56.12
CA ARG A 82 39.29 -7.00 -55.24
C ARG A 82 39.01 -5.59 -55.73
N LEU A 83 40.04 -4.85 -56.15
CA LEU A 83 39.88 -3.51 -56.71
C LEU A 83 38.98 -3.50 -57.96
N LEU A 84 39.17 -4.45 -58.86
CA LEU A 84 38.33 -4.60 -60.06
C LEU A 84 36.88 -4.90 -59.68
N LYS A 85 36.66 -5.81 -58.73
CA LYS A 85 35.31 -6.14 -58.22
C LYS A 85 34.62 -4.91 -57.62
N LEU A 86 35.33 -4.12 -56.80
CA LEU A 86 34.76 -2.91 -56.19
C LEU A 86 34.55 -1.80 -57.21
N SER A 87 35.40 -1.69 -58.23
CA SER A 87 35.17 -0.77 -59.36
C SER A 87 33.88 -1.13 -60.10
N GLN A 88 33.68 -2.42 -60.41
CA GLN A 88 32.46 -2.91 -61.05
C GLN A 88 31.22 -2.63 -60.18
N ALA A 89 31.29 -2.90 -58.88
CA ALA A 89 30.21 -2.56 -57.95
C ALA A 89 29.92 -1.05 -57.95
N GLY A 90 30.97 -0.22 -58.04
CA GLY A 90 30.83 1.22 -58.17
C GLY A 90 30.11 1.65 -59.45
N ASP A 91 30.39 0.99 -60.58
CA ASP A 91 29.70 1.25 -61.85
C ASP A 91 28.23 0.80 -61.80
N GLU A 92 27.93 -0.36 -61.20
CA GLU A 92 26.54 -0.81 -60.95
C GLU A 92 25.75 0.19 -60.09
N ILE A 93 26.36 0.71 -59.02
CA ILE A 93 25.72 1.73 -58.18
C ILE A 93 25.50 3.03 -58.97
N ARG A 94 26.42 3.39 -59.88
CA ARG A 94 26.25 4.57 -60.73
C ARG A 94 25.02 4.44 -61.63
N GLU A 95 24.81 3.29 -62.26
CA GLU A 95 23.61 3.03 -63.06
C GLU A 95 22.33 3.09 -62.22
N LEU A 96 22.32 2.53 -61.01
CA LEU A 96 21.17 2.63 -60.09
C LEU A 96 20.87 4.10 -59.69
N ILE A 97 21.89 4.95 -59.58
CA ILE A 97 21.70 6.38 -59.33
C ILE A 97 21.06 7.06 -60.55
N LEU A 98 21.44 6.68 -61.77
CA LEU A 98 20.79 7.17 -62.99
C LEU A 98 19.32 6.74 -63.06
N ASP A 99 19.02 5.49 -62.69
CA ASP A 99 17.63 5.01 -62.58
C ASP A 99 16.83 5.85 -61.58
N LEU A 100 17.43 6.18 -60.42
CA LEU A 100 16.80 7.05 -59.44
C LEU A 100 16.52 8.46 -59.99
N GLU A 101 17.47 9.04 -60.72
CA GLU A 101 17.27 10.36 -61.36
C GLU A 101 16.14 10.33 -62.38
N ASN A 102 16.10 9.26 -63.18
CA ASN A 102 15.04 9.07 -64.16
C ASN A 102 13.67 8.91 -63.46
N GLU A 103 13.58 8.16 -62.37
CA GLU A 103 12.33 8.02 -61.60
C GLU A 103 11.92 9.32 -60.91
N VAL A 104 12.86 10.11 -60.37
CA VAL A 104 12.57 11.45 -59.82
C VAL A 104 12.05 12.39 -60.91
N SER A 105 12.68 12.38 -62.09
CA SER A 105 12.22 13.15 -63.25
C SER A 105 10.83 12.72 -63.70
N THR A 106 10.61 11.41 -63.86
CA THR A 106 9.32 10.83 -64.27
C THR A 106 8.21 11.17 -63.28
N TRP A 107 8.51 11.13 -61.98
CA TRP A 107 7.55 11.56 -60.95
C TRP A 107 7.13 13.03 -61.13
N THR A 108 8.11 13.90 -61.35
CA THR A 108 7.91 15.33 -61.54
C THR A 108 7.10 15.63 -62.80
N THR A 109 7.28 14.85 -63.87
CA THR A 109 6.61 15.07 -65.16
C THR A 109 5.24 14.38 -65.27
N GLU A 110 5.03 13.26 -64.59
CA GLU A 110 3.80 12.47 -64.74
C GLU A 110 2.86 12.57 -63.54
N VAL A 111 3.39 12.60 -62.32
CA VAL A 111 2.59 12.51 -61.10
C VAL A 111 2.25 13.90 -60.55
N GLU A 112 3.22 14.81 -60.43
CA GLU A 112 2.96 16.14 -59.89
C GLU A 112 1.93 16.95 -60.69
N PRO A 113 1.90 16.91 -62.04
CA PRO A 113 0.89 17.62 -62.81
C PRO A 113 -0.54 17.13 -62.59
N LEU A 114 -0.73 15.90 -62.07
CA LEU A 114 -2.05 15.39 -61.70
C LEU A 114 -2.71 16.26 -60.64
N LEU A 115 -1.96 17.00 -59.83
CA LEU A 115 -2.56 17.92 -58.87
C LEU A 115 -3.37 19.05 -59.53
N THR A 116 -3.08 19.37 -60.79
CA THR A 116 -3.63 20.53 -61.48
C THR A 116 -4.32 20.23 -62.80
N ASN A 117 -4.03 19.10 -63.45
CA ASN A 117 -4.54 18.78 -64.78
C ASN A 117 -5.90 18.05 -64.77
N GLU A 118 -6.47 17.83 -65.96
CA GLU A 118 -7.76 17.15 -66.14
C GLU A 118 -7.72 15.67 -65.71
N SER A 119 -6.62 14.96 -65.94
CA SER A 119 -6.47 13.57 -65.52
C SER A 119 -6.55 13.41 -64.00
N GLY A 120 -6.05 14.39 -63.25
CA GLY A 120 -6.19 14.43 -61.80
C GLY A 120 -7.61 14.63 -61.32
N LYS A 121 -8.43 15.39 -62.05
CA LYS A 121 -9.85 15.59 -61.70
C LYS A 121 -10.63 14.27 -61.73
N LEU A 122 -10.20 13.29 -62.51
CA LEU A 122 -10.78 11.94 -62.50
C LEU A 122 -10.54 11.25 -61.15
N LEU A 123 -9.36 11.41 -60.56
CA LEU A 123 -9.04 10.86 -59.24
C LEU A 123 -9.77 11.58 -58.11
N ALA A 124 -10.03 12.88 -58.29
CA ALA A 124 -10.75 13.71 -57.32
C ALA A 124 -12.27 13.48 -57.30
N ALA A 125 -12.82 12.78 -58.31
CA ALA A 125 -14.26 12.55 -58.46
C ALA A 125 -14.79 11.47 -57.51
N ASP A 126 -13.94 10.50 -57.14
CA ASP A 126 -14.28 9.42 -56.23
C ASP A 126 -13.51 9.58 -54.91
N GLU A 127 -14.24 9.62 -53.79
CA GLU A 127 -13.68 9.85 -52.46
C GLU A 127 -12.68 8.76 -52.05
N LEU A 128 -12.93 7.49 -52.39
CA LEU A 128 -12.01 6.39 -52.07
C LEU A 128 -10.70 6.50 -52.84
N THR A 129 -10.80 6.86 -54.13
CA THR A 129 -9.64 7.11 -54.99
C THR A 129 -8.86 8.34 -54.51
N LEU A 130 -9.54 9.41 -54.11
CA LEU A 130 -8.92 10.61 -53.53
C LEU A 130 -8.15 10.28 -52.25
N GLN A 131 -8.74 9.53 -51.32
CA GLN A 131 -8.10 9.10 -50.08
C GLN A 131 -6.89 8.19 -50.37
N ALA A 132 -7.02 7.25 -51.30
CA ALA A 132 -5.91 6.39 -51.72
C ALA A 132 -4.76 7.20 -52.31
N PHE A 133 -5.06 8.19 -53.16
CA PHE A 133 -4.06 9.08 -53.74
C PHE A 133 -3.37 9.90 -52.65
N HIS A 134 -4.14 10.52 -51.74
CA HIS A 134 -3.61 11.30 -50.63
C HIS A 134 -2.62 10.47 -49.79
N ARG A 135 -3.00 9.24 -49.41
CA ARG A 135 -2.13 8.33 -48.66
C ARG A 135 -0.84 8.01 -49.40
N ILE A 136 -0.90 7.77 -50.71
CA ILE A 136 0.28 7.42 -51.51
C ILE A 136 1.17 8.64 -51.73
N TYR A 137 0.58 9.80 -52.05
CA TYR A 137 1.27 11.01 -52.45
C TYR A 137 1.83 11.81 -51.26
N SER A 138 1.01 12.03 -50.23
CA SER A 138 1.33 12.90 -49.09
C SER A 138 1.93 12.14 -47.92
N GLU A 139 1.44 10.94 -47.61
CA GLU A 139 1.92 10.14 -46.46
C GLU A 139 3.04 9.17 -46.85
N GLY A 140 3.25 8.94 -48.15
CA GLY A 140 4.31 8.09 -48.68
C GLY A 140 5.71 8.61 -48.33
N LYS A 141 6.54 7.75 -47.71
CA LYS A 141 7.95 8.07 -47.46
C LYS A 141 8.75 7.98 -48.77
N ARG A 142 8.96 9.13 -49.39
CA ARG A 142 9.76 9.29 -50.61
C ARG A 142 11.14 9.87 -50.29
N ALA A 143 12.16 9.40 -50.99
CA ALA A 143 13.47 10.03 -50.92
C ALA A 143 13.39 11.50 -51.40
N SER A 144 14.29 12.35 -50.92
CA SER A 144 14.33 13.75 -51.37
C SER A 144 14.74 13.83 -52.85
N PRO A 145 14.22 14.78 -53.65
CA PRO A 145 14.68 14.99 -55.02
C PRO A 145 16.19 15.28 -55.15
N LYS A 146 16.84 15.74 -54.07
CA LYS A 146 18.30 15.99 -54.01
C LYS A 146 19.12 14.75 -53.63
N THR A 147 18.47 13.62 -53.37
CA THR A 147 19.14 12.37 -52.97
C THR A 147 20.10 11.84 -54.04
N PRO A 148 19.79 11.87 -55.35
CA PRO A 148 20.72 11.36 -56.37
C PRO A 148 22.07 12.09 -56.38
N GLU A 149 22.05 13.42 -56.29
CA GLU A 149 23.28 14.24 -56.23
C GLU A 149 24.15 13.89 -55.01
N ARG A 150 23.51 13.68 -53.85
CA ARG A 150 24.19 13.27 -52.62
C ARG A 150 24.79 11.88 -52.75
N LEU A 151 24.03 10.91 -53.27
CA LEU A 151 24.49 9.53 -53.47
C LEU A 151 25.63 9.46 -54.50
N ARG A 152 25.56 10.25 -55.58
CA ARG A 152 26.65 10.38 -56.56
C ARG A 152 27.93 10.89 -55.91
N THR A 153 27.83 11.92 -55.07
CA THR A 153 28.98 12.49 -54.36
C THR A 153 29.60 11.46 -53.42
N LEU A 154 28.77 10.73 -52.66
CA LEU A 154 29.23 9.65 -51.77
C LEU A 154 29.90 8.52 -52.56
N LEU A 155 29.29 8.06 -53.65
CA LEU A 155 29.87 7.05 -54.52
C LEU A 155 31.24 7.49 -55.03
N GLN A 156 31.35 8.73 -55.54
CA GLN A 156 32.60 9.27 -56.07
C GLN A 156 33.71 9.28 -55.01
N ASN A 157 33.38 9.60 -53.76
CA ASN A 157 34.34 9.57 -52.65
C ASN A 157 34.87 8.16 -52.37
N TYR A 158 34.02 7.13 -52.50
CA TYR A 158 34.40 5.73 -52.27
C TYR A 158 35.20 5.13 -53.44
N ILE A 159 34.84 5.45 -54.68
CA ILE A 159 35.47 4.83 -55.86
C ILE A 159 36.74 5.54 -56.32
N ALA A 160 36.92 6.83 -56.02
CA ALA A 160 38.09 7.58 -56.48
C ALA A 160 39.44 6.95 -56.03
N PRO A 161 39.62 6.53 -54.76
CA PRO A 161 40.84 5.82 -54.35
C PRO A 161 41.05 4.49 -55.10
N ILE A 162 39.97 3.76 -55.37
CA ILE A 162 40.01 2.48 -56.11
C ILE A 162 40.47 2.73 -57.56
N GLN A 163 39.89 3.74 -58.22
CA GLN A 163 40.25 4.11 -59.60
C GLN A 163 41.72 4.57 -59.69
N GLN A 164 42.19 5.35 -58.72
CA GLN A 164 43.60 5.77 -58.65
C GLN A 164 44.54 4.57 -58.45
N ALA A 165 44.18 3.61 -57.60
CA ALA A 165 44.98 2.40 -57.39
C ALA A 165 45.00 1.48 -58.62
N LEU A 166 43.90 1.39 -59.37
CA LEU A 166 43.85 0.64 -60.62
C LEU A 166 44.67 1.29 -61.75
N ALA A 167 44.76 2.61 -61.77
CA ALA A 167 45.51 3.37 -62.76
C ALA A 167 47.04 3.34 -62.53
N ASP A 168 47.48 3.16 -61.28
CA ASP A 168 48.91 3.12 -60.91
C ASP A 168 49.25 1.77 -60.23
N PRO A 169 49.71 0.76 -61.01
CA PRO A 169 50.04 -0.57 -60.49
C PRO A 169 51.15 -0.58 -59.44
N SER A 170 51.93 0.51 -59.30
CA SER A 170 52.98 0.62 -58.30
C SER A 170 52.46 0.95 -56.90
N ARG A 171 51.20 1.40 -56.78
CA ARG A 171 50.57 1.67 -55.49
C ARG A 171 50.08 0.39 -54.83
N SER A 172 50.70 0.06 -53.70
CA SER A 172 50.20 -1.00 -52.81
C SER A 172 48.97 -0.51 -52.04
N TYR A 173 47.82 -0.43 -52.71
CA TYR A 173 46.54 -0.16 -52.06
C TYR A 173 45.73 -1.46 -51.94
N SER A 174 45.25 -1.74 -50.74
CA SER A 174 44.37 -2.87 -50.45
C SER A 174 43.07 -2.33 -49.86
N PRO A 175 41.91 -2.53 -50.51
CA PRO A 175 40.61 -2.12 -49.98
C PRO A 175 40.35 -2.72 -48.60
N SER A 176 39.82 -1.92 -47.68
CA SER A 176 39.32 -2.42 -46.40
C SER A 176 37.98 -3.12 -46.58
N GLU A 177 37.68 -4.10 -45.72
CA GLU A 177 36.35 -4.73 -45.66
C GLU A 177 35.25 -3.71 -45.35
N GLU A 178 35.59 -2.65 -44.59
CA GLU A 178 34.70 -1.52 -44.32
C GLU A 178 34.26 -0.80 -45.59
N LEU A 179 35.17 -0.58 -46.56
CA LEU A 179 34.82 0.05 -47.83
C LEU A 179 33.86 -0.83 -48.66
N GLU A 180 34.05 -2.16 -48.63
CA GLU A 180 33.14 -3.09 -49.30
C GLU A 180 31.74 -3.02 -48.67
N ALA A 181 31.67 -2.99 -47.33
CA ALA A 181 30.41 -2.82 -46.61
C ALA A 181 29.74 -1.47 -46.92
N GLN A 182 30.50 -0.37 -46.96
CA GLN A 182 29.99 0.97 -47.28
C GLN A 182 29.42 1.05 -48.71
N LEU A 183 30.06 0.40 -49.69
CA LEU A 183 29.50 0.31 -51.05
C LEU A 183 28.23 -0.55 -51.08
N GLY A 184 28.18 -1.63 -50.30
CA GLY A 184 26.96 -2.44 -50.14
C GLY A 184 25.80 -1.65 -49.54
N ASP A 185 26.03 -0.90 -48.47
CA ASP A 185 25.03 -0.04 -47.84
C ASP A 185 24.58 1.09 -48.77
N LEU A 186 25.51 1.66 -49.55
CA LEU A 186 25.20 2.68 -50.55
C LEU A 186 24.28 2.10 -51.64
N ARG A 187 24.59 0.91 -52.16
CA ARG A 187 23.74 0.21 -53.13
C ARG A 187 22.32 0.02 -52.60
N ASN A 188 22.19 -0.55 -51.39
CA ASN A 188 20.89 -0.77 -50.75
C ASN A 188 20.11 0.53 -50.57
N SER A 189 20.81 1.62 -50.23
CA SER A 189 20.22 2.95 -50.08
C SER A 189 19.68 3.49 -51.41
N VAL A 190 20.42 3.29 -52.51
CA VAL A 190 19.99 3.71 -53.85
C VAL A 190 18.78 2.89 -54.30
N GLU A 191 18.84 1.56 -54.16
CA GLU A 191 17.73 0.66 -54.52
C GLU A 191 16.45 1.00 -53.72
N SER A 192 16.58 1.27 -52.42
CA SER A 192 15.46 1.72 -51.59
C SER A 192 14.90 3.06 -52.05
N ALA A 193 15.77 4.01 -52.42
CA ALA A 193 15.35 5.30 -52.95
C ALA A 193 14.61 5.15 -54.29
N VAL A 194 15.07 4.30 -55.20
CA VAL A 194 14.39 4.02 -56.49
C VAL A 194 12.99 3.49 -56.22
N GLN A 195 12.88 2.47 -55.37
CA GLN A 195 11.58 1.87 -55.01
C GLN A 195 10.62 2.85 -54.34
N SER A 196 11.14 3.86 -53.63
CA SER A 196 10.33 4.90 -52.98
C SER A 196 9.62 5.83 -53.98
N TYR A 197 10.10 5.90 -55.22
CA TYR A 197 9.45 6.63 -56.33
C TYR A 197 8.64 5.68 -57.23
N GLU A 198 9.25 4.57 -57.64
CA GLU A 198 8.67 3.65 -58.63
C GLU A 198 7.35 3.03 -58.15
N LYS A 199 7.28 2.53 -56.90
CA LYS A 199 6.08 1.85 -56.39
C LYS A 199 4.88 2.80 -56.29
N PRO A 200 4.97 3.96 -55.61
CA PRO A 200 3.88 4.93 -55.59
C PRO A 200 3.46 5.39 -56.98
N ARG A 201 4.41 5.58 -57.91
CA ARG A 201 4.13 6.07 -59.27
C ARG A 201 3.26 5.08 -60.01
N ARG A 202 3.64 3.79 -60.01
CA ARG A 202 2.87 2.72 -60.65
C ARG A 202 1.47 2.59 -60.06
N GLN A 203 1.33 2.73 -58.74
CA GLN A 203 0.01 2.71 -58.10
C GLN A 203 -0.87 3.86 -58.59
N ILE A 204 -0.34 5.09 -58.61
CA ILE A 204 -1.07 6.27 -59.09
C ILE A 204 -1.44 6.13 -60.57
N GLN A 205 -0.51 5.69 -61.43
CA GLN A 205 -0.79 5.43 -62.84
C GLN A 205 -1.89 4.38 -63.04
N SER A 206 -1.90 3.33 -62.21
CA SER A 206 -2.96 2.31 -62.23
C SER A 206 -4.32 2.89 -61.82
N MET A 207 -4.35 3.83 -60.86
CA MET A 207 -5.57 4.52 -60.46
C MET A 207 -6.12 5.39 -61.58
N VAL A 208 -5.26 6.20 -62.22
CA VAL A 208 -5.65 7.04 -63.38
C VAL A 208 -6.20 6.18 -64.51
N SER A 209 -5.49 5.10 -64.85
CA SER A 209 -5.90 4.17 -65.91
C SER A 209 -7.24 3.50 -65.59
N SER A 210 -7.49 3.15 -64.32
CA SER A 210 -8.76 2.57 -63.88
C SER A 210 -9.90 3.58 -63.96
N ALA A 211 -9.68 4.83 -63.55
CA ALA A 211 -10.67 5.90 -63.66
C ALA A 211 -11.07 6.17 -65.13
N ILE A 212 -10.09 6.21 -66.03
CA ILE A 212 -10.32 6.35 -67.48
C ILE A 212 -11.13 5.16 -68.00
N LYS A 213 -10.73 3.93 -67.68
CA LYS A 213 -11.42 2.71 -68.13
C LYS A 213 -12.87 2.63 -67.64
N ASN A 214 -13.12 3.12 -66.44
CA ASN A 214 -14.45 3.13 -65.84
C ASN A 214 -15.33 4.29 -66.32
N GLY A 215 -14.80 5.19 -67.16
CA GLY A 215 -15.55 6.35 -67.65
C GLY A 215 -15.91 7.33 -66.54
N THR A 216 -15.08 7.43 -65.49
CA THR A 216 -15.30 8.38 -64.39
C THR A 216 -15.38 9.80 -64.94
N GLU A 217 -16.42 10.54 -64.58
CA GLU A 217 -16.53 11.95 -64.97
C GLU A 217 -15.55 12.81 -64.15
N PRO A 218 -14.87 13.80 -64.76
CA PRO A 218 -13.95 14.68 -64.04
C PRO A 218 -14.68 15.47 -62.93
N ALA A 219 -14.07 15.55 -61.75
CA ALA A 219 -14.53 16.44 -60.70
C ALA A 219 -14.48 17.91 -61.12
N SER A 220 -15.32 18.74 -60.49
CA SER A 220 -15.30 20.20 -60.69
C SER A 220 -14.00 20.85 -60.19
N GLN A 221 -13.40 20.29 -59.14
CA GLN A 221 -12.16 20.77 -58.52
C GLN A 221 -10.94 19.97 -58.95
N THR A 222 -9.76 20.60 -58.94
CA THR A 222 -8.49 19.91 -59.19
C THR A 222 -8.15 18.95 -58.04
N LEU A 223 -7.33 17.95 -58.32
CA LEU A 223 -6.91 16.98 -57.32
C LEU A 223 -6.19 17.62 -56.13
N GLY A 224 -5.33 18.62 -56.36
CA GLY A 224 -4.69 19.36 -55.28
C GLY A 224 -5.69 20.01 -54.33
N ARG A 225 -6.71 20.70 -54.87
CA ARG A 225 -7.79 21.31 -54.05
C ARG A 225 -8.61 20.27 -53.30
N ALA A 226 -8.90 19.13 -53.93
CA ALA A 226 -9.62 18.03 -53.31
C ALA A 226 -8.82 17.42 -52.14
N VAL A 227 -7.51 17.23 -52.33
CA VAL A 227 -6.59 16.76 -51.28
C VAL A 227 -6.51 17.74 -50.12
N ASP A 228 -6.36 19.03 -50.38
CA ASP A 228 -6.35 20.06 -49.33
C ASP A 228 -7.66 20.06 -48.53
N SER A 229 -8.79 19.94 -49.23
CA SER A 229 -10.13 19.87 -48.61
C SER A 229 -10.32 18.60 -47.79
N LEU A 230 -9.77 17.46 -48.24
CA LEU A 230 -9.77 16.21 -47.48
C LEU A 230 -8.94 16.37 -46.19
N ALA A 231 -7.76 16.97 -46.27
CA ALA A 231 -6.92 17.24 -45.11
C ALA A 231 -7.59 18.17 -44.10
N GLU A 232 -8.26 19.23 -44.57
CA GLU A 232 -9.03 20.15 -43.73
C GLU A 232 -10.19 19.44 -43.02
N ARG A 233 -10.95 18.59 -43.74
CA ARG A 233 -12.01 17.77 -43.14
C ARG A 233 -11.47 16.86 -42.04
N HIS A 234 -10.38 16.13 -42.29
CA HIS A 234 -9.79 15.26 -41.28
C HIS A 234 -9.25 16.04 -40.08
N ALA A 235 -8.65 17.21 -40.28
CA ALA A 235 -8.21 18.06 -39.18
C ALA A 235 -9.40 18.54 -38.34
N LEU A 236 -10.51 18.92 -38.97
CA LEU A 236 -11.73 19.33 -38.28
C LEU A 236 -12.38 18.17 -37.51
N GLU A 237 -12.49 16.99 -38.12
CA GLU A 237 -12.99 15.77 -37.48
C GLU A 237 -12.16 15.40 -36.26
N GLN A 238 -10.82 15.45 -36.37
CA GLN A 238 -9.92 15.20 -35.25
C GLN A 238 -10.10 16.24 -34.14
N ALA A 239 -10.19 17.52 -34.50
CA ALA A 239 -10.42 18.59 -33.52
C ALA A 239 -11.76 18.41 -32.78
N GLN A 240 -12.82 18.00 -33.49
CA GLN A 240 -14.12 17.70 -32.90
C GLN A 240 -14.08 16.48 -32.00
N ALA A 241 -13.40 15.40 -32.41
CA ALA A 241 -13.22 14.21 -31.59
C ALA A 241 -12.47 14.51 -30.29
N VAL A 242 -11.40 15.32 -30.36
CA VAL A 242 -10.66 15.77 -29.18
C VAL A 242 -11.55 16.66 -28.29
N ALA A 243 -12.30 17.60 -28.86
CA ALA A 243 -13.20 18.46 -28.09
C ALA A 243 -14.28 17.64 -27.36
N ALA A 244 -14.88 16.65 -28.04
CA ALA A 244 -15.87 15.75 -27.47
C ALA A 244 -15.28 14.88 -26.34
N ALA A 245 -14.05 14.37 -26.51
CA ALA A 245 -13.35 13.62 -25.47
C ALA A 245 -13.09 14.48 -24.23
N VAL A 246 -12.61 15.72 -24.40
CA VAL A 246 -12.38 16.67 -23.30
C VAL A 246 -13.68 17.01 -22.57
N GLU A 247 -14.78 17.21 -23.29
CA GLU A 247 -16.08 17.47 -22.67
C GLU A 247 -16.60 16.25 -21.89
N ALA A 248 -16.42 15.04 -22.42
CA ALA A 248 -16.78 13.80 -21.74
C ALA A 248 -15.98 13.60 -20.44
N GLU A 249 -14.67 13.87 -20.47
CA GLU A 249 -13.82 13.82 -19.27
C GLU A 249 -14.22 14.87 -18.23
N ARG A 250 -14.56 16.10 -18.65
CA ARG A 250 -15.08 17.13 -17.73
C ARG A 250 -16.37 16.68 -17.06
N LYS A 251 -17.34 16.16 -17.82
CA LYS A 251 -18.61 15.65 -17.26
C LYS A 251 -18.38 14.51 -16.27
N LEU A 252 -17.41 13.63 -16.54
CA LEU A 252 -17.05 12.55 -15.63
C LEU A 252 -16.40 13.10 -14.35
N ALA A 253 -15.48 14.05 -14.48
CA ALA A 253 -14.84 14.71 -13.35
C ALA A 253 -15.87 15.43 -12.45
N ASP A 254 -16.82 16.16 -13.05
CA ASP A 254 -17.89 16.84 -12.32
C ASP A 254 -18.79 15.85 -11.56
N ARG A 255 -19.14 14.71 -12.19
CA ARG A 255 -19.91 13.65 -11.51
C ARG A 255 -19.17 13.06 -10.32
N ASN A 256 -17.88 12.77 -10.49
CA ASN A 256 -17.04 12.23 -9.43
C ASN A 256 -16.88 13.24 -8.28
N LEU A 257 -16.78 14.53 -8.59
CA LEU A 257 -16.71 15.58 -7.57
C LEU A 257 -18.01 15.65 -6.76
N VAL A 258 -19.17 15.61 -7.41
CA VAL A 258 -20.47 15.59 -6.72
C VAL A 258 -20.64 14.34 -5.86
N GLU A 259 -20.22 13.17 -6.36
CA GLU A 259 -20.27 11.92 -5.58
C GLU A 259 -19.34 11.97 -4.36
N LEU A 260 -18.12 12.50 -4.53
CA LEU A 260 -17.18 12.67 -3.43
C LEU A 260 -17.69 13.66 -2.38
N GLU A 261 -18.30 14.76 -2.79
CA GLU A 261 -18.95 15.72 -1.88
C GLU A 261 -20.10 15.06 -1.11
N ALA A 262 -20.94 14.27 -1.79
CA ALA A 262 -22.03 13.53 -1.15
C ALA A 262 -21.52 12.48 -0.16
N GLU A 263 -20.44 11.75 -0.48
CA GLU A 263 -19.82 10.79 0.42
C GLU A 263 -19.22 11.47 1.65
N ASN A 264 -18.53 12.59 1.46
CA ASN A 264 -17.97 13.38 2.56
C ASN A 264 -19.06 13.92 3.47
N ALA A 265 -20.16 14.43 2.92
CA ALA A 265 -21.32 14.86 3.69
C ALA A 265 -21.94 13.73 4.53
N ARG A 266 -22.05 12.51 3.96
CA ARG A 266 -22.52 11.32 4.70
C ARG A 266 -21.58 10.94 5.84
N LYS A 267 -20.27 10.91 5.59
CA LYS A 267 -19.26 10.62 6.62
C LYS A 267 -19.28 11.66 7.73
N GLN A 268 -19.49 12.93 7.40
CA GLN A 268 -19.62 13.99 8.39
C GLN A 268 -20.88 13.80 9.25
N ALA A 269 -22.03 13.54 8.64
CA ALA A 269 -23.28 13.29 9.37
C ALA A 269 -23.18 12.07 10.30
N GLU A 270 -22.49 11.00 9.86
CA GLU A 270 -22.24 9.82 10.69
C GLU A 270 -21.35 10.14 11.90
N ARG A 271 -20.29 10.95 11.70
CA ARG A 271 -19.42 11.41 12.80
C ARG A 271 -20.18 12.26 13.81
N GLU A 272 -21.01 13.19 13.35
CA GLU A 272 -21.84 14.03 14.22
C GLU A 272 -22.84 13.19 15.02
N LEU A 273 -23.47 12.19 14.40
CA LEU A 273 -24.36 11.27 15.08
C LEU A 273 -23.63 10.41 16.13
N ALA A 274 -22.42 9.93 15.83
CA ALA A 274 -21.60 9.17 16.76
C ALA A 274 -21.14 10.01 17.96
N GLN A 275 -20.74 11.27 17.71
CA GLN A 275 -20.41 12.22 18.78
C GLN A 275 -21.59 12.46 19.71
N LYS A 276 -22.78 12.72 19.16
CA LYS A 276 -23.99 12.92 19.97
C LYS A 276 -24.33 11.70 20.83
N LYS A 277 -24.24 10.48 20.28
CA LYS A 277 -24.46 9.25 21.05
C LYS A 277 -23.47 9.09 22.20
N LEU A 278 -22.20 9.43 21.98
CA LEU A 278 -21.17 9.37 23.01
C LEU A 278 -21.45 10.40 24.12
N GLU A 279 -21.84 11.63 23.77
CA GLU A 279 -22.23 12.66 24.74
C GLU A 279 -23.44 12.23 25.58
N ASP A 280 -24.47 11.66 24.96
CA ASP A 280 -25.65 11.17 25.65
C ASP A 280 -25.30 10.00 26.60
N GLU A 281 -24.41 9.09 26.19
CA GLU A 281 -23.92 8.00 27.06
C GLU A 281 -23.11 8.52 28.26
N LEU A 282 -22.26 9.51 28.05
CA LEU A 282 -21.48 10.14 29.13
C LEU A 282 -22.41 10.81 30.14
N ARG A 283 -23.41 11.57 29.69
CA ARG A 283 -24.42 12.19 30.57
C ARG A 283 -25.21 11.14 31.35
N ALA A 284 -25.59 10.03 30.72
CA ALA A 284 -26.29 8.94 31.41
C ALA A 284 -25.42 8.32 32.52
N LYS A 285 -24.13 8.06 32.24
CA LYS A 285 -23.17 7.54 33.24
C LYS A 285 -22.92 8.52 34.38
N GLU A 286 -22.83 9.81 34.09
CA GLU A 286 -22.68 10.84 35.13
C GLU A 286 -23.91 10.89 36.04
N ALA A 287 -25.12 10.89 35.47
CA ALA A 287 -26.36 10.84 36.24
C ALA A 287 -26.46 9.58 37.12
N GLU A 288 -26.07 8.41 36.60
CA GLU A 288 -26.04 7.16 37.38
C GLU A 288 -25.04 7.24 38.55
N ARG A 289 -23.85 7.80 38.33
CA ARG A 289 -22.85 8.01 39.38
C ARG A 289 -23.34 8.96 40.46
N GLU A 290 -24.02 10.04 40.08
CA GLU A 290 -24.61 10.97 41.04
C GLU A 290 -25.71 10.30 41.86
N GLN A 291 -26.60 9.53 41.24
CA GLN A 291 -27.62 8.77 41.96
C GLN A 291 -27.01 7.75 42.93
N ALA A 292 -25.98 7.02 42.50
CA ALA A 292 -25.25 6.07 43.36
C ALA A 292 -24.59 6.79 44.55
N ARG A 293 -23.98 7.96 44.34
CA ARG A 293 -23.39 8.77 45.41
C ARG A 293 -24.45 9.24 46.41
N MET A 294 -25.58 9.74 45.93
CA MET A 294 -26.69 10.19 46.78
C MET A 294 -27.26 9.03 47.62
N LYS A 295 -27.41 7.85 47.02
CA LYS A 295 -27.87 6.65 47.73
C LYS A 295 -26.88 6.19 48.81
N ALA A 296 -25.59 6.14 48.48
CA ALA A 296 -24.54 5.77 49.44
C ALA A 296 -24.45 6.76 50.61
N GLU A 297 -24.59 8.07 50.34
CA GLU A 297 -24.61 9.09 51.39
C GLU A 297 -25.84 8.95 52.30
N ALA A 298 -27.02 8.67 51.73
CA ALA A 298 -28.24 8.43 52.51
C ALA A 298 -28.12 7.18 53.40
N GLU A 299 -27.58 6.08 52.87
CA GLU A 299 -27.34 4.84 53.63
C GLU A 299 -26.33 5.07 54.76
N SER A 300 -25.25 5.81 54.51
CA SER A 300 -24.26 6.17 55.53
C SER A 300 -24.87 7.02 56.66
N LYS A 301 -25.67 8.04 56.32
CA LYS A 301 -26.38 8.87 57.32
C LYS A 301 -27.38 8.03 58.13
N ALA A 302 -28.11 7.12 57.49
CA ALA A 302 -29.05 6.23 58.17
C ALA A 302 -28.33 5.26 59.13
N ALA A 303 -27.18 4.72 58.74
CA ALA A 303 -26.36 3.87 59.60
C ALA A 303 -25.82 4.63 60.81
N GLN A 304 -25.33 5.86 60.61
CA GLN A 304 -24.83 6.71 61.70
C GLN A 304 -25.95 7.05 62.70
N ALA A 305 -27.15 7.41 62.21
CA ALA A 305 -28.30 7.71 63.06
C ALA A 305 -28.69 6.52 63.96
N LYS A 306 -28.65 5.29 63.43
CA LYS A 306 -28.89 4.07 64.21
C LYS A 306 -27.83 3.84 65.29
N ILE A 307 -26.56 4.08 64.99
CA ILE A 307 -25.48 3.97 65.98
C ILE A 307 -25.69 5.00 67.09
N ASP A 308 -26.05 6.24 66.74
CA ASP A 308 -26.29 7.31 67.71
C ASP A 308 -27.52 7.01 68.59
N GLU A 309 -28.56 6.40 68.03
CA GLU A 309 -29.73 5.92 68.79
C GLU A 309 -29.35 4.82 69.79
N LEU A 310 -28.59 3.81 69.35
CA LEU A 310 -28.10 2.75 70.23
C LEU A 310 -27.19 3.31 71.33
N LYS A 311 -26.36 4.32 71.05
CA LYS A 311 -25.55 5.01 72.06
C LYS A 311 -26.42 5.73 73.10
N LYS A 312 -27.47 6.42 72.67
CA LYS A 312 -28.44 7.04 73.59
C LYS A 312 -29.13 5.99 74.47
N ARG A 313 -29.57 4.88 73.87
CA ARG A 313 -30.20 3.76 74.58
C ARG A 313 -29.25 3.11 75.58
N ALA A 314 -27.98 2.89 75.20
CA ALA A 314 -26.94 2.36 76.08
C ALA A 314 -26.65 3.30 77.27
N ALA A 315 -26.74 4.61 77.06
CA ALA A 315 -26.51 5.61 78.11
C ALA A 315 -27.70 5.81 79.05
N ASP A 316 -28.89 5.32 78.70
CA ASP A 316 -30.09 5.44 79.52
C ASP A 316 -29.91 4.66 80.84
N PRO A 317 -29.96 5.34 82.02
CA PRO A 317 -29.81 4.68 83.31
C PRO A 317 -30.87 3.61 83.58
N SER A 318 -32.07 3.74 83.01
CA SER A 318 -33.14 2.75 83.17
C SER A 318 -32.80 1.43 82.48
N VAL A 319 -32.25 1.51 81.26
CA VAL A 319 -31.75 0.36 80.50
C VAL A 319 -30.55 -0.24 81.23
N GLN A 320 -29.58 0.56 81.68
CA GLN A 320 -28.46 0.03 82.45
C GLN A 320 -28.90 -0.65 83.76
N TYR A 321 -29.93 -0.12 84.41
CA TYR A 321 -30.52 -0.72 85.61
C TYR A 321 -31.24 -2.03 85.30
N GLU A 322 -31.83 -2.19 84.12
CA GLU A 322 -32.38 -3.46 83.66
C GLU A 322 -31.28 -4.51 83.50
N TYR A 323 -30.12 -4.13 82.95
CA TYR A 323 -28.95 -5.01 82.79
C TYR A 323 -28.00 -5.02 83.99
N ARG A 324 -28.44 -4.54 85.16
CA ARG A 324 -27.65 -4.50 86.40
C ARG A 324 -27.01 -5.82 86.82
N PRO A 325 -27.55 -7.04 86.54
CA PRO A 325 -26.85 -8.28 86.89
C PRO A 325 -25.47 -8.37 86.23
N PHE A 326 -25.32 -7.79 85.03
CA PHE A 326 -24.07 -7.81 84.28
C PHE A 326 -23.24 -6.53 84.46
N LEU A 327 -23.91 -5.38 84.51
CA LEU A 327 -23.25 -4.06 84.53
C LEU A 327 -22.75 -3.64 85.93
N GLN A 328 -23.38 -4.08 87.02
CA GLN A 328 -22.94 -3.70 88.37
C GLN A 328 -21.75 -4.53 88.86
N LYS A 329 -20.99 -3.96 89.81
CA LYS A 329 -19.90 -4.66 90.49
C LYS A 329 -20.47 -5.68 91.49
N GLY A 330 -19.74 -6.76 91.70
CA GLY A 330 -20.10 -7.78 92.68
C GLY A 330 -19.55 -9.17 92.33
N ARG A 331 -19.45 -10.04 93.33
CA ARG A 331 -19.14 -11.46 93.19
C ARG A 331 -20.14 -12.16 92.26
N PHE A 332 -19.64 -12.62 91.12
CA PHE A 332 -20.40 -13.48 90.21
C PHE A 332 -20.08 -14.95 90.50
N ALA A 333 -21.01 -15.66 91.13
CA ALA A 333 -20.86 -17.10 91.39
C ALA A 333 -21.39 -17.90 90.18
N PHE A 334 -20.52 -18.17 89.20
CA PHE A 334 -20.89 -19.07 88.11
C PHE A 334 -20.95 -20.50 88.63
N HIS A 335 -22.17 -21.02 88.75
CA HIS A 335 -22.37 -22.44 89.00
C HIS A 335 -22.09 -23.18 87.69
N THR A 336 -20.83 -23.55 87.47
CA THR A 336 -20.47 -24.41 86.35
C THR A 336 -21.12 -25.77 86.58
N ILE A 337 -21.88 -26.25 85.60
CA ILE A 337 -22.68 -27.49 85.64
C ILE A 337 -21.78 -28.76 85.73
N TYR A 338 -20.45 -28.59 85.76
CA TYR A 338 -19.45 -29.66 85.81
C TYR A 338 -18.64 -29.60 87.11
N THR A 339 -19.25 -29.91 88.25
CA THR A 339 -18.51 -30.38 89.42
C THR A 339 -18.67 -31.90 89.52
N VAL A 340 -17.89 -32.62 88.72
CA VAL A 340 -17.62 -34.04 88.96
C VAL A 340 -16.70 -34.05 90.19
N ASN A 341 -17.13 -34.62 91.32
CA ASN A 341 -16.37 -34.82 92.58
C ASN A 341 -16.54 -33.81 93.73
N ASN A 342 -17.74 -33.33 94.06
CA ASN A 342 -18.07 -32.67 95.35
C ASN A 342 -17.19 -31.45 95.78
N ASN A 343 -16.35 -30.91 94.91
CA ASN A 343 -15.62 -29.67 95.20
C ASN A 343 -16.56 -28.47 95.08
N PRO A 344 -16.55 -27.53 96.05
CA PRO A 344 -17.36 -26.33 95.95
C PRO A 344 -16.96 -25.55 94.68
N PRO A 345 -17.92 -25.01 93.92
CA PRO A 345 -17.61 -24.27 92.70
C PRO A 345 -16.64 -23.11 93.03
N PRO A 346 -15.63 -22.88 92.18
CA PRO A 346 -14.70 -21.77 92.40
C PRO A 346 -15.48 -20.47 92.49
N ARG A 347 -15.41 -19.81 93.63
CA ARG A 347 -16.00 -18.50 93.86
C ARG A 347 -15.04 -17.46 93.30
N TYR A 348 -15.45 -16.80 92.22
CA TYR A 348 -14.67 -15.70 91.64
C TYR A 348 -15.13 -14.39 92.27
N ASP A 349 -14.26 -13.75 93.06
CA ASP A 349 -14.46 -12.34 93.42
C ASP A 349 -14.13 -11.49 92.19
N LEU A 350 -15.18 -11.01 91.53
CA LEU A 350 -15.08 -10.08 90.41
C LEU A 350 -15.44 -8.67 90.92
N PRO A 351 -14.46 -7.88 91.40
CA PRO A 351 -14.72 -6.52 91.87
C PRO A 351 -15.10 -5.53 90.74
N GLN A 352 -15.25 -6.02 89.50
CA GLN A 352 -15.53 -5.25 88.30
C GLN A 352 -16.84 -5.72 87.63
N PRO A 353 -17.48 -4.90 86.78
CA PRO A 353 -18.57 -5.35 85.91
C PRO A 353 -18.21 -6.62 85.15
N ALA A 354 -19.20 -7.36 84.67
CA ALA A 354 -18.94 -8.56 83.90
C ALA A 354 -18.12 -8.24 82.64
N SER A 355 -17.25 -9.15 82.22
CA SER A 355 -16.54 -9.07 80.94
C SER A 355 -17.35 -9.77 79.87
N VAL A 356 -17.54 -9.15 78.69
CA VAL A 356 -18.21 -9.79 77.54
C VAL A 356 -17.47 -11.07 77.16
N LYS A 357 -16.15 -11.01 77.04
CA LYS A 357 -15.32 -12.21 76.83
C LYS A 357 -15.60 -13.29 77.86
N ARG A 358 -15.64 -12.93 79.15
CA ARG A 358 -15.90 -13.90 80.22
C ARG A 358 -17.31 -14.48 80.17
N LEU A 359 -18.32 -13.67 79.88
CA LEU A 359 -19.70 -14.13 79.69
C LEU A 359 -19.79 -15.12 78.51
N ARG A 360 -19.05 -14.89 77.41
CA ARG A 360 -18.95 -15.85 76.30
C ARG A 360 -18.23 -17.14 76.69
N GLU A 361 -17.07 -17.05 77.34
CA GLU A 361 -16.30 -18.22 77.80
C GLU A 361 -17.11 -19.14 78.70
N LEU A 362 -18.00 -18.56 79.51
CA LEU A 362 -18.86 -19.29 80.44
C LEU A 362 -20.17 -19.75 79.79
N GLY A 363 -20.36 -19.49 78.50
CA GLY A 363 -21.57 -19.82 77.75
C GLY A 363 -22.80 -18.99 78.13
N ALA A 364 -22.63 -17.95 78.94
CA ALA A 364 -23.73 -17.06 79.38
C ALA A 364 -24.40 -16.34 78.20
N LEU A 365 -23.67 -16.14 77.10
CA LEU A 365 -24.17 -15.50 75.87
C LEU A 365 -24.42 -16.51 74.74
N ASN A 366 -24.66 -17.78 75.04
CA ASN A 366 -24.92 -18.78 74.00
C ASN A 366 -26.35 -18.67 73.44
N ASN A 367 -27.32 -18.31 74.28
CA ASN A 367 -28.71 -18.05 73.90
C ASN A 367 -29.41 -17.24 75.00
N ALA A 368 -30.60 -16.72 74.68
CA ALA A 368 -31.37 -15.87 75.57
C ALA A 368 -31.70 -16.51 76.93
N LEU A 369 -32.02 -17.81 76.95
CA LEU A 369 -32.36 -18.51 78.18
C LEU A 369 -31.17 -18.65 79.13
N VAL A 370 -29.99 -18.97 78.59
CA VAL A 370 -28.75 -19.06 79.39
C VAL A 370 -28.32 -17.68 79.87
N PHE A 371 -28.49 -16.65 79.05
CA PHE A 371 -28.28 -15.25 79.42
C PHE A 371 -29.16 -14.86 80.62
N TRP A 372 -30.46 -15.09 80.54
CA TRP A 372 -31.38 -14.81 81.64
C TRP A 372 -31.02 -15.59 82.91
N LYS A 373 -30.80 -16.91 82.78
CA LYS A 373 -30.39 -17.78 83.90
C LYS A 373 -29.18 -17.25 84.64
N THR A 374 -28.25 -16.65 83.91
CA THR A 374 -27.01 -16.14 84.48
C THR A 374 -27.24 -14.86 85.31
N GLY A 375 -28.21 -14.02 84.92
CA GLY A 375 -28.54 -12.78 85.63
C GLY A 375 -29.66 -12.89 86.66
N ALA A 376 -30.43 -13.98 86.69
CA ALA A 376 -31.59 -14.16 87.57
C ALA A 376 -31.23 -14.79 88.93
N ALA A 377 -31.93 -14.40 90.00
CA ALA A 377 -31.82 -15.05 91.31
C ALA A 377 -32.78 -16.23 91.38
N HIS A 378 -32.27 -17.35 91.87
CA HIS A 378 -33.11 -18.45 92.30
C HIS A 378 -33.61 -18.19 93.73
N LYS A 379 -34.92 -18.33 93.98
CA LYS A 379 -35.45 -18.32 95.36
C LYS A 379 -34.79 -19.48 96.12
N SER A 380 -34.07 -19.15 97.18
CA SER A 380 -33.47 -20.11 98.10
C SER A 380 -34.57 -20.80 98.90
N GLY A 381 -34.96 -22.01 98.48
CA GLY A 381 -35.86 -22.88 99.24
C GLY A 381 -36.78 -23.71 98.36
N GLY A 382 -36.35 -24.93 98.00
CA GLY A 382 -37.23 -25.99 97.51
C GLY A 382 -36.89 -26.53 96.12
N ASN A 383 -36.32 -27.74 96.09
CA ASN A 383 -36.19 -28.71 94.99
C ASN A 383 -35.60 -28.29 93.63
N ARG A 384 -34.84 -29.23 93.03
CA ARG A 384 -34.36 -29.20 91.64
C ARG A 384 -35.50 -28.74 90.72
N ASP A 385 -35.23 -27.77 89.84
CA ASP A 385 -36.14 -27.53 88.73
C ASP A 385 -36.25 -28.81 87.88
N LYS A 386 -37.38 -28.98 87.19
CA LYS A 386 -37.66 -30.12 86.29
C LYS A 386 -36.60 -30.28 85.18
N TYR A 387 -35.74 -29.29 84.99
CA TYR A 387 -34.78 -29.21 83.89
C TYR A 387 -33.34 -29.53 84.31
N GLY A 388 -33.09 -29.92 85.57
CA GLY A 388 -31.83 -30.51 86.00
C GLY A 388 -30.66 -29.52 86.09
N TYR A 389 -30.91 -28.21 86.19
CA TYR A 389 -29.86 -27.22 86.34
C TYR A 389 -29.53 -26.97 87.83
N TYR A 390 -28.24 -27.02 88.17
CA TYR A 390 -27.76 -26.73 89.52
C TYR A 390 -27.84 -25.22 89.81
N GLY A 391 -28.39 -24.88 90.99
CA GLY A 391 -28.78 -23.52 91.35
C GLY A 391 -27.63 -22.50 91.39
N GLN A 392 -27.82 -21.38 90.69
CA GLN A 392 -27.14 -20.14 91.01
C GLN A 392 -27.89 -19.47 92.16
N GLY A 393 -27.32 -19.54 93.36
CA GLY A 393 -28.01 -19.00 94.55
C GLY A 393 -27.23 -19.04 95.86
N PHE A 394 -25.91 -19.26 95.84
CA PHE A 394 -25.08 -19.09 97.02
C PHE A 394 -23.94 -18.10 96.72
N GLY A 395 -24.18 -16.83 97.04
CA GLY A 395 -23.13 -15.80 97.13
C GLY A 395 -22.99 -14.85 95.95
N ASN A 396 -24.02 -14.65 95.13
CA ASN A 396 -24.06 -13.50 94.21
C ASN A 396 -24.58 -12.28 94.99
N ASP A 397 -23.76 -11.24 95.11
CA ASP A 397 -24.07 -9.96 95.76
C ASP A 397 -24.60 -8.92 94.75
N ARG A 398 -24.65 -9.27 93.46
CA ARG A 398 -25.20 -8.40 92.42
C ARG A 398 -26.73 -8.42 92.46
N PRO A 399 -27.38 -7.32 92.05
CA PRO A 399 -28.81 -7.37 91.84
C PRO A 399 -29.13 -8.32 90.70
N THR A 400 -30.19 -9.07 90.87
CA THR A 400 -30.60 -10.10 89.92
C THR A 400 -31.94 -9.75 89.29
N TRP A 401 -32.23 -10.40 88.16
CA TRP A 401 -33.59 -10.54 87.69
C TRP A 401 -34.39 -11.49 88.60
N THR A 402 -35.70 -11.30 88.64
CA THR A 402 -36.59 -12.08 89.51
C THR A 402 -37.28 -13.18 88.71
N GLY A 403 -37.12 -14.43 89.15
CA GLY A 403 -37.88 -15.54 88.62
C GLY A 403 -37.32 -16.14 87.34
N PHE A 404 -37.86 -17.31 87.02
CA PHE A 404 -37.59 -18.03 85.77
C PHE A 404 -38.75 -17.74 84.81
N PRO A 405 -38.51 -17.49 83.51
CA PRO A 405 -39.59 -17.33 82.55
C PRO A 405 -40.39 -18.65 82.45
N THR A 406 -41.67 -18.56 82.71
CA THR A 406 -42.65 -19.67 82.70
C THR A 406 -43.68 -19.55 81.59
N THR A 407 -43.83 -18.35 81.02
CA THR A 407 -44.74 -18.08 79.89
C THR A 407 -43.97 -17.76 78.60
N GLU A 408 -44.65 -17.86 77.45
CA GLU A 408 -44.08 -17.49 76.14
C GLU A 408 -43.77 -15.98 76.06
N GLU A 409 -44.60 -15.15 76.68
CA GLU A 409 -44.37 -13.69 76.76
C GLU A 409 -43.12 -13.35 77.57
N GLU A 410 -42.90 -14.03 78.70
CA GLU A 410 -41.68 -13.87 79.49
C GLU A 410 -40.44 -14.36 78.72
N MET A 411 -40.56 -15.46 77.97
CA MET A 411 -39.49 -15.95 77.10
C MET A 411 -39.17 -14.98 75.96
N LYS A 412 -40.18 -14.37 75.36
CA LYS A 412 -40.00 -13.35 74.31
C LYS A 412 -39.29 -12.12 74.87
N HIS A 413 -39.68 -11.65 76.05
CA HIS A 413 -39.00 -10.54 76.72
C HIS A 413 -37.52 -10.88 77.00
N VAL A 414 -37.21 -12.12 77.39
CA VAL A 414 -35.84 -12.60 77.56
C VAL A 414 -35.05 -12.58 76.25
N GLU A 415 -35.66 -12.97 75.14
CA GLU A 415 -35.05 -12.89 73.81
C GLU A 415 -34.79 -11.46 73.36
N GLU A 416 -35.74 -10.56 73.62
CA GLU A 416 -35.61 -9.12 73.37
C GLU A 416 -34.45 -8.53 74.20
N LEU A 417 -34.38 -8.85 75.49
CA LEU A 417 -33.29 -8.39 76.34
C LEU A 417 -31.94 -8.95 75.94
N TYR A 418 -31.88 -10.20 75.52
CA TYR A 418 -30.65 -10.80 75.02
C TYR A 418 -30.19 -10.14 73.72
N ALA A 419 -31.11 -9.92 72.78
CA ALA A 419 -30.81 -9.25 71.52
C ALA A 419 -30.36 -7.80 71.75
N GLU A 420 -31.07 -7.06 72.59
CA GLU A 420 -30.71 -5.69 72.98
C GLU A 420 -29.36 -5.67 73.70
N PHE A 421 -29.09 -6.61 74.62
CA PHE A 421 -27.77 -6.75 75.24
C PHE A 421 -26.66 -6.96 74.20
N MET A 422 -26.88 -7.80 73.19
CA MET A 422 -25.87 -8.05 72.16
C MET A 422 -25.60 -6.82 71.28
N HIS A 423 -26.60 -5.95 71.09
CA HIS A 423 -26.43 -4.66 70.39
C HIS A 423 -25.76 -3.60 71.27
N LEU A 424 -26.08 -3.54 72.56
CA LEU A 424 -25.56 -2.52 73.47
C LEU A 424 -24.23 -2.89 74.12
N ALA A 425 -23.88 -4.18 74.23
CA ALA A 425 -22.65 -4.64 74.88
C ALA A 425 -21.38 -4.04 74.29
N PRO A 426 -21.16 -3.95 72.96
CA PRO A 426 -19.99 -3.28 72.39
C PRO A 426 -19.93 -1.80 72.80
N ILE A 427 -21.07 -1.11 72.80
CA ILE A 427 -21.18 0.30 73.19
C ILE A 427 -20.87 0.46 74.69
N TRP A 428 -21.39 -0.43 75.53
CA TRP A 428 -21.11 -0.45 76.96
C TRP A 428 -19.64 -0.76 77.28
N VAL A 429 -18.96 -1.54 76.45
CA VAL A 429 -17.50 -1.73 76.54
C VAL A 429 -16.76 -0.44 76.20
N GLU A 430 -17.15 0.27 75.13
CA GLU A 430 -16.58 1.59 74.78
C GLU A 430 -16.82 2.63 75.89
N MET A 431 -18.01 2.63 76.49
CA MET A 431 -18.38 3.50 77.61
C MET A 431 -17.72 3.11 78.94
N GLY A 432 -17.07 1.94 79.01
CA GLY A 432 -16.42 1.43 80.22
C GLY A 432 -17.37 0.93 81.32
N VAL A 433 -18.66 0.80 81.03
CA VAL A 433 -19.67 0.26 81.98
C VAL A 433 -19.74 -1.26 81.96
N LEU A 434 -19.26 -1.89 80.87
CA LEU A 434 -19.04 -3.32 80.75
C LEU A 434 -17.56 -3.57 80.41
N LYS A 435 -16.99 -4.70 80.84
CA LYS A 435 -15.59 -5.03 80.50
C LYS A 435 -15.53 -5.75 79.15
N PRO A 436 -14.47 -5.53 78.35
CA PRO A 436 -14.30 -6.23 77.08
C PRO A 436 -14.25 -7.75 77.25
#